data_AF-A0A3D4C5F3-F1
#
_entry.id   AF-A0A3D4C5F3-F1
#
_cell.length_a   1.000
_cell.length_b   1.000
_cell.length_c   1.000
_cell.angle_alpha   90.00
_cell.angle_beta   90.00
_cell.angle_gamma   90.00
#
_symmetry.space_group_name_H-M   'P 1'
#
loop_
_entity.id
_entity.type
_entity.pdbx_description
1 polymer ?
#
loop_
_entity_poly.entity_id
_entity_poly.type
_entity_poly.pdbx_seq_one_letter_code
_entity_poly.pdbx_strand_id
1 'polypeptide(L)'
;MAINMDNKMNTSNIKSFSVYGLFGTDDIHIPFDENIKILVGENGIGKTQVLNLFYYTLTRNFFRLDEFSFDQLILEFNDRNPIKIDKASVNELTKGIYDNPIVKEFINEVGYSQFEMLRTRFIQVKGNRRKLEMEFEYNPKFRKYPITHLFRVFEQVEMNKENLSNQFFRTCKEEIESGIKGSEIMYFPTYRRVEEDLYNLGYNDEILKQENTLIQFGMDDVKKRFTQIESKIDKLLKEGFSKITSEILSQLVKGFAHTDNNFLSNINENDIEIILARVGKELSENDKNEIRNSVKNQSFDNPSLTYILKKLVEIYDKQKELDDLVKKFKDICNKYLINKKVFYDESAIKIFIKSEKTDSEIDLSKLSSGEKQIISTFSKIYLSESDKRFIILFDEPELSLSMIWQQQLLPDIINSGKCELLLAVTHSPFIFGNELDKYAIGLDQYIQPSETIIA
;
A
#
# COMPACT_ATOMS: atom_id res chain seq x y z
N MET A 1 -0.81 20.90 -13.96
CA MET A 1 -1.37 20.07 -15.05
C MET A 1 -2.83 19.92 -14.73
N ALA A 2 -3.71 20.38 -15.61
CA ALA A 2 -5.16 20.25 -15.41
C ALA A 2 -5.53 18.77 -15.28
N ILE A 3 -6.43 18.46 -14.36
CA ILE A 3 -7.08 17.15 -14.25
C ILE A 3 -7.52 16.76 -15.66
N ASN A 4 -7.17 15.55 -16.08
CA ASN A 4 -7.70 14.98 -17.31
C ASN A 4 -9.22 14.81 -17.07
N MET A 5 -10.02 15.79 -17.52
CA MET A 5 -11.47 15.90 -17.26
C MET A 5 -12.30 14.73 -17.84
N ASP A 6 -11.66 13.83 -18.59
CA ASP A 6 -12.29 12.63 -19.17
C ASP A 6 -12.26 11.38 -18.26
N ASN A 7 -11.58 11.43 -17.10
CA ASN A 7 -11.82 10.44 -16.05
C ASN A 7 -13.03 10.91 -15.23
N LYS A 8 -14.23 10.39 -15.54
CA LYS A 8 -15.33 10.37 -14.54
C LYS A 8 -14.71 9.92 -13.22
N MET A 9 -14.75 10.77 -12.18
CA MET A 9 -14.30 10.34 -10.86
C MET A 9 -15.07 9.08 -10.51
N ASN A 10 -14.34 8.01 -10.16
CA ASN A 10 -14.97 6.77 -9.76
C ASN A 10 -15.79 7.04 -8.50
N THR A 11 -17.02 6.54 -8.45
CA THR A 11 -17.82 6.58 -7.23
C THR A 11 -17.39 5.42 -6.33
N SER A 12 -17.08 5.69 -5.07
CA SER A 12 -16.79 4.64 -4.08
C SER A 12 -17.99 3.69 -3.91
N ASN A 13 -17.75 2.39 -3.75
CA ASN A 13 -18.83 1.45 -3.40
C ASN A 13 -19.36 1.66 -1.97
N ILE A 14 -18.55 2.23 -1.08
CA ILE A 14 -18.94 2.60 0.28
C ILE A 14 -19.77 3.88 0.18
N LYS A 15 -20.99 3.83 0.71
CA LYS A 15 -21.98 4.90 0.68
C LYS A 15 -21.87 5.83 1.89
N SER A 16 -21.75 5.27 3.09
CA SER A 16 -21.60 6.07 4.31
C SER A 16 -21.04 5.23 5.46
N PHE A 17 -20.45 5.90 6.44
CA PHE A 17 -20.06 5.30 7.72
C PHE A 17 -20.60 6.16 8.87
N SER A 18 -21.25 5.53 9.83
CA SER A 18 -21.83 6.19 11.00
C SER A 18 -21.32 5.59 12.29
N VAL A 19 -21.06 6.45 13.28
CA VAL A 19 -20.64 6.09 14.63
C VAL A 19 -21.61 6.74 15.60
N TYR A 20 -22.39 5.95 16.31
CA TYR A 20 -23.30 6.43 17.35
C TYR A 20 -22.62 6.32 18.73
N GLY A 21 -22.83 7.32 19.58
CA GLY A 21 -22.31 7.38 20.94
C GLY A 21 -20.79 7.43 21.00
N LEU A 22 -20.11 8.06 20.03
CA LEU A 22 -18.66 8.26 20.08
C LEU A 22 -18.30 9.00 21.38
N PHE A 23 -17.38 8.44 22.16
CA PHE A 23 -17.03 8.92 23.51
C PHE A 23 -18.21 8.96 24.50
N GLY A 24 -19.34 8.34 24.16
CA GLY A 24 -20.59 8.41 24.90
C GLY A 24 -21.38 9.70 24.70
N THR A 25 -20.94 10.58 23.80
CA THR A 25 -21.49 11.95 23.66
C THR A 25 -22.03 12.30 22.30
N ASP A 26 -21.42 11.79 21.23
CA ASP A 26 -21.62 12.33 19.89
C ASP A 26 -21.97 11.24 18.89
N ASP A 27 -22.98 11.50 18.06
CA ASP A 27 -23.33 10.70 16.90
C ASP A 27 -22.72 11.34 15.65
N ILE A 28 -22.09 10.53 14.81
CA ILE A 28 -21.38 10.97 13.61
C ILE A 28 -21.93 10.21 12.40
N HIS A 29 -22.29 10.94 11.34
CA HIS A 29 -22.68 10.34 10.06
C HIS A 29 -21.86 10.94 8.91
N ILE A 30 -21.02 10.13 8.28
CA ILE A 30 -20.14 10.57 7.17
C ILE A 30 -20.62 9.92 5.86
N PRO A 31 -21.20 10.70 4.92
CA PRO A 31 -21.51 10.25 3.58
C PRO A 31 -20.27 10.28 2.67
N PHE A 32 -20.17 9.29 1.78
CA PHE A 32 -19.13 9.16 0.76
C PHE A 32 -19.74 9.31 -0.64
N ASP A 33 -20.10 10.54 -0.99
CA ASP A 33 -20.73 10.86 -2.28
C ASP A 33 -19.78 10.64 -3.48
N GLU A 34 -18.48 10.70 -3.23
CA GLU A 34 -17.39 10.62 -4.20
C GLU A 34 -16.28 9.70 -3.65
N ASN A 35 -15.32 9.28 -4.48
CA ASN A 35 -14.17 8.49 -4.01
C ASN A 35 -13.16 9.27 -3.16
N ILE A 36 -13.48 10.49 -2.72
CA ILE A 36 -12.63 11.28 -1.85
C ILE A 36 -13.43 12.03 -0.79
N LYS A 37 -12.92 12.01 0.44
CA LYS A 37 -13.40 12.82 1.55
C LYS A 37 -12.21 13.30 2.38
N ILE A 38 -12.17 14.59 2.70
CA ILE A 38 -11.16 15.17 3.56
C ILE A 38 -11.87 15.76 4.78
N LEU A 39 -11.59 15.23 5.97
CA LEU A 39 -12.17 15.69 7.22
C LEU A 39 -11.20 16.63 7.94
N VAL A 40 -11.66 17.86 8.14
CA VAL A 40 -10.92 18.91 8.84
C VAL A 40 -11.59 19.16 10.19
N GLY A 41 -10.86 19.59 11.20
CA GLY A 41 -11.49 19.97 12.47
C GLY A 41 -10.46 20.22 13.55
N GLU A 42 -10.86 20.78 14.69
CA GLU A 42 -9.94 21.09 15.79
C GLU A 42 -9.42 19.85 16.53
N ASN A 43 -8.36 20.03 17.34
CA ASN A 43 -7.78 18.94 18.10
C ASN A 43 -8.79 18.43 19.13
N GLY A 44 -8.90 17.10 19.29
CA GLY A 44 -9.81 16.50 20.27
C GLY A 44 -11.21 16.17 19.75
N ILE A 45 -11.60 16.60 18.55
CA ILE A 45 -12.93 16.34 17.96
C ILE A 45 -13.18 14.88 17.51
N GLY A 46 -12.28 13.94 17.84
CA GLY A 46 -12.48 12.51 17.50
C GLY A 46 -12.03 12.08 16.10
N LYS A 47 -11.43 12.96 15.30
CA LYS A 47 -10.87 12.72 13.96
C LYS A 47 -10.14 11.36 13.79
N THR A 48 -9.07 11.13 14.57
CA THR A 48 -8.33 9.86 14.55
C THR A 48 -9.20 8.66 14.98
N GLN A 49 -10.12 8.85 15.94
CA GLN A 49 -10.97 7.74 16.42
C GLN A 49 -11.97 7.29 15.38
N VAL A 50 -12.61 8.22 14.67
CA VAL A 50 -13.50 7.90 13.56
C VAL A 50 -12.74 7.14 12.48
N LEU A 51 -11.53 7.58 12.14
CA LEU A 51 -10.69 6.93 11.15
C LEU A 51 -10.28 5.50 11.58
N ASN A 52 -9.90 5.31 12.85
CA ASN A 52 -9.58 4.00 13.41
C ASN A 52 -10.79 3.05 13.43
N LEU A 53 -11.95 3.53 13.86
CA LEU A 53 -13.20 2.76 13.86
C LEU A 53 -13.56 2.31 12.44
N PHE A 54 -13.44 3.21 11.47
CA PHE A 54 -13.66 2.89 10.06
C PHE A 54 -12.65 1.85 9.56
N TYR A 55 -11.36 2.05 9.83
CA TYR A 55 -10.29 1.11 9.47
C TYR A 55 -10.50 -0.29 10.05
N TYR A 56 -10.77 -0.41 11.35
CA TYR A 56 -10.96 -1.71 12.00
C TYR A 56 -12.25 -2.40 11.58
N THR A 57 -13.28 -1.64 11.23
CA THR A 57 -14.49 -2.18 10.61
C THR A 57 -14.17 -2.74 9.23
N LEU A 58 -13.56 -1.97 8.33
CA LEU A 58 -13.22 -2.39 6.97
C LEU A 58 -12.25 -3.58 6.93
N THR A 59 -11.26 -3.60 7.82
CA THR A 59 -10.31 -4.72 7.95
C THR A 59 -10.88 -5.92 8.68
N ARG A 60 -12.12 -5.83 9.19
CA ARG A 60 -12.85 -6.87 9.93
C ARG A 60 -12.12 -7.30 11.21
N ASN A 61 -11.38 -6.37 11.79
CA ASN A 61 -10.68 -6.57 13.04
C ASN A 61 -11.59 -6.20 14.23
N PHE A 62 -12.71 -6.90 14.36
CA PHE A 62 -13.75 -6.56 15.33
C PHE A 62 -13.27 -6.58 16.79
N PHE A 63 -12.25 -7.38 17.12
CA PHE A 63 -11.63 -7.40 18.44
C PHE A 63 -11.02 -6.05 18.85
N ARG A 64 -10.50 -5.29 17.88
CA ARG A 64 -9.94 -3.94 18.10
C ARG A 64 -11.01 -2.92 18.46
N LEU A 65 -12.26 -3.13 18.03
CA LEU A 65 -13.35 -2.20 18.32
C LEU A 65 -13.68 -2.15 19.82
N ASP A 66 -13.28 -3.17 20.60
CA ASP A 66 -13.45 -3.19 22.05
C ASP A 66 -12.77 -2.01 22.77
N GLU A 67 -11.66 -1.51 22.21
CA GLU A 67 -10.90 -0.37 22.74
C GLU A 67 -11.64 0.97 22.67
N PHE A 68 -12.63 1.08 21.79
CA PHE A 68 -13.25 2.36 21.44
C PHE A 68 -14.58 2.55 22.18
N SER A 69 -14.84 3.76 22.65
CA SER A 69 -16.15 4.12 23.23
C SER A 69 -17.11 4.53 22.12
N PHE A 70 -18.09 3.67 21.85
CA PHE A 70 -19.21 3.88 20.91
C PHE A 70 -20.38 2.98 21.33
N ASP A 71 -21.58 3.28 20.84
CA ASP A 71 -22.79 2.49 21.05
C ASP A 71 -23.09 1.57 19.85
N GLN A 72 -23.05 2.13 18.63
CA GLN A 72 -23.30 1.39 17.39
C GLN A 72 -22.47 1.94 16.22
N LEU A 73 -21.99 1.05 15.36
CA LEU A 73 -21.40 1.39 14.06
C LEU A 73 -22.34 0.98 12.93
N ILE A 74 -22.51 1.84 11.92
CA ILE A 74 -23.26 1.51 10.70
C ILE A 74 -22.37 1.75 9.48
N LEU A 75 -22.12 0.70 8.70
CA LEU A 75 -21.43 0.76 7.42
C LEU A 75 -22.42 0.47 6.29
N GLU A 76 -22.58 1.41 5.36
CA GLU A 76 -23.45 1.25 4.19
C GLU A 76 -22.63 1.15 2.91
N PHE A 77 -22.99 0.19 2.07
CA PHE A 77 -22.53 0.10 0.68
C PHE A 77 -23.70 0.45 -0.27
N ASN A 78 -23.39 0.89 -1.48
CA ASN A 78 -24.41 1.28 -2.46
C ASN A 78 -25.29 0.13 -2.94
N ASP A 79 -24.78 -1.10 -2.91
CA ASP A 79 -25.40 -2.29 -3.50
C ASP A 79 -25.88 -3.32 -2.46
N ARG A 80 -25.89 -2.97 -1.16
CA ARG A 80 -26.13 -3.93 -0.06
C ARG A 80 -26.92 -3.32 1.09
N ASN A 81 -27.36 -4.21 1.98
CA ASN A 81 -27.98 -3.80 3.24
C ASN A 81 -26.93 -3.18 4.19
N PRO A 82 -27.34 -2.19 5.01
CA PRO A 82 -26.48 -1.63 6.05
C PRO A 82 -25.99 -2.70 7.03
N ILE A 83 -24.70 -2.67 7.33
CA ILE A 83 -24.07 -3.52 8.34
C ILE A 83 -24.07 -2.74 9.66
N LYS A 84 -24.77 -3.25 10.66
CA LYS A 84 -24.89 -2.63 11.99
C LYS A 84 -24.13 -3.45 13.01
N ILE A 85 -23.17 -2.85 13.72
CA ILE A 85 -22.34 -3.49 14.74
C ILE A 85 -22.54 -2.77 16.07
N ASP A 86 -23.18 -3.43 17.02
CA ASP A 86 -23.43 -2.88 18.35
C ASP A 86 -22.25 -3.14 19.29
N LYS A 87 -21.99 -2.20 20.19
CA LYS A 87 -20.93 -2.34 21.21
C LYS A 87 -21.14 -3.56 22.08
N ALA A 88 -22.39 -3.90 22.41
CA ALA A 88 -22.73 -5.10 23.17
C ALA A 88 -22.25 -6.38 22.47
N SER A 89 -22.41 -6.49 21.15
CA SER A 89 -21.94 -7.63 20.38
C SER A 89 -20.41 -7.72 20.34
N VAL A 90 -19.72 -6.58 20.25
CA VAL A 90 -18.25 -6.53 20.34
C VAL A 90 -17.76 -6.98 21.71
N ASN A 91 -18.37 -6.48 22.79
CA ASN A 91 -18.04 -6.89 24.16
C ASN A 91 -18.29 -8.39 24.38
N GLU A 92 -19.33 -8.96 23.77
CA GLU A 92 -19.58 -10.40 23.82
C GLU A 92 -18.50 -11.21 23.07
N LEU A 93 -18.03 -10.71 21.93
CA LEU A 93 -16.94 -11.31 21.15
C LEU A 93 -15.62 -11.37 21.93
N THR A 94 -15.34 -10.32 22.72
CA THR A 94 -14.12 -10.19 23.52
C THR A 94 -14.24 -10.75 24.94
N LYS A 95 -15.45 -11.10 25.36
CA LYS A 95 -15.78 -11.60 26.69
C LYS A 95 -14.92 -12.80 27.07
N GLY A 96 -14.37 -12.76 28.27
CA GLY A 96 -13.51 -13.84 28.80
C GLY A 96 -12.08 -13.85 28.24
N ILE A 97 -11.78 -13.11 27.17
CA ILE A 97 -10.40 -12.89 26.68
C ILE A 97 -9.83 -11.65 27.38
N TYR A 98 -10.41 -10.48 27.11
CA TYR A 98 -9.92 -9.21 27.68
C TYR A 98 -10.41 -8.97 29.11
N ASP A 99 -11.45 -9.67 29.55
CA ASP A 99 -11.89 -9.68 30.96
C ASP A 99 -10.93 -10.43 31.90
N ASN A 100 -10.00 -11.20 31.35
CA ASN A 100 -9.05 -11.94 32.16
C ASN A 100 -8.17 -10.94 32.95
N PRO A 101 -8.10 -11.02 34.29
CA PRO A 101 -7.38 -10.03 35.10
C PRO A 101 -5.91 -9.84 34.69
N ILE A 102 -5.23 -10.92 34.30
CA ILE A 102 -3.83 -10.89 33.87
C ILE A 102 -3.70 -10.14 32.54
N VAL A 103 -4.61 -10.41 31.60
CA VAL A 103 -4.63 -9.75 30.29
C VAL A 103 -4.96 -8.29 30.44
N LYS A 104 -5.95 -7.95 31.26
CA LYS A 104 -6.36 -6.59 31.55
C LYS A 104 -5.23 -5.79 32.21
N GLU A 105 -4.58 -6.36 33.22
CA GLU A 105 -3.43 -5.73 33.89
C GLU A 105 -2.26 -5.56 32.93
N PHE A 106 -1.98 -6.55 32.08
CA PHE A 106 -0.94 -6.45 31.05
C PHE A 106 -1.24 -5.35 30.04
N ILE A 107 -2.46 -5.31 29.49
CA ILE A 107 -2.91 -4.27 28.54
C ILE A 107 -2.83 -2.88 29.19
N ASN A 108 -3.22 -2.74 30.45
CA ASN A 108 -3.13 -1.46 31.18
C ASN A 108 -1.68 -0.97 31.33
N GLU A 109 -0.72 -1.89 31.43
CA GLU A 109 0.70 -1.56 31.59
C GLU A 109 1.40 -1.26 30.27
N VAL A 110 1.16 -2.10 29.26
CA VAL A 110 1.87 -2.03 27.98
C VAL A 110 1.12 -1.17 26.96
N GLY A 111 -0.16 -0.90 27.20
CA GLY A 111 -1.08 -0.39 26.20
C GLY A 111 -1.52 -1.48 25.22
N TYR A 112 -2.74 -1.34 24.72
CA TYR A 112 -3.33 -2.33 23.81
C TYR A 112 -2.55 -2.43 22.49
N SER A 113 -2.03 -1.31 21.97
CA SER A 113 -1.18 -1.30 20.76
C SER A 113 0.02 -2.25 20.90
N GLN A 114 0.73 -2.19 22.02
CA GLN A 114 1.85 -3.07 22.31
C GLN A 114 1.40 -4.53 22.50
N PHE A 115 0.28 -4.77 23.18
CA PHE A 115 -0.30 -6.11 23.34
C PHE A 115 -0.55 -6.78 21.99
N GLU A 116 -1.19 -6.08 21.05
CA GLU A 116 -1.49 -6.63 19.74
C GLU A 116 -0.27 -6.78 18.84
N MET A 117 0.74 -5.92 18.99
CA MET A 117 2.03 -6.11 18.33
C MET A 117 2.68 -7.42 18.77
N LEU A 118 2.74 -7.65 20.09
CA LEU A 118 3.27 -8.88 20.66
C LEU A 118 2.46 -10.10 20.21
N ARG A 119 1.14 -9.99 20.21
CA ARG A 119 0.22 -11.03 19.69
C ARG A 119 0.51 -11.35 18.23
N THR A 120 0.60 -10.32 17.38
CA THR A 120 0.83 -10.47 15.94
C THR A 120 2.20 -11.10 15.66
N ARG A 121 3.24 -10.67 16.39
CA ARG A 121 4.59 -11.27 16.31
C ARG A 121 4.63 -12.73 16.76
N PHE A 122 3.80 -13.08 17.75
CA PHE A 122 3.63 -14.45 18.21
C PHE A 122 3.01 -15.35 17.12
N ILE A 123 2.03 -14.83 16.36
CA ILE A 123 1.30 -15.57 15.32
C ILE A 123 2.11 -15.72 14.02
N GLN A 124 2.74 -14.64 13.54
CA GLN A 124 3.22 -14.54 12.15
C GLN A 124 4.49 -15.35 11.82
N VAL A 125 5.21 -15.94 12.79
CA VAL A 125 6.48 -16.63 12.49
C VAL A 125 6.62 -17.94 13.28
N LYS A 126 6.64 -19.08 12.56
CA LYS A 126 7.20 -20.34 13.07
C LYS A 126 8.68 -20.11 13.41
N GLY A 127 8.96 -19.72 14.66
CA GLY A 127 10.31 -19.39 15.15
C GLY A 127 10.40 -18.16 16.06
N ASN A 128 9.44 -17.22 16.00
CA ASN A 128 9.45 -16.04 16.88
C ASN A 128 9.09 -16.35 18.33
N ARG A 129 8.45 -17.49 18.61
CA ARG A 129 8.05 -17.86 19.96
C ARG A 129 9.23 -17.80 20.95
N ARG A 130 10.39 -18.35 20.58
CA ARG A 130 11.61 -18.28 21.42
C ARG A 130 12.16 -16.86 21.56
N LYS A 131 12.09 -16.04 20.51
CA LYS A 131 12.54 -14.64 20.55
C LYS A 131 11.65 -13.82 21.48
N LEU A 132 10.33 -13.98 21.37
CA LEU A 132 9.37 -13.36 22.29
C LEU A 132 9.54 -13.89 23.71
N GLU A 133 9.75 -15.20 23.90
CA GLU A 133 10.04 -15.79 25.23
C GLU A 133 11.24 -15.08 25.88
N MET A 134 12.35 -14.94 25.16
CA MET A 134 13.51 -14.18 25.64
C MET A 134 13.15 -12.71 25.93
N GLU A 135 12.42 -12.03 25.05
CA GLU A 135 12.01 -10.63 25.27
C GLU A 135 11.18 -10.46 26.54
N PHE A 136 10.23 -11.37 26.80
CA PHE A 136 9.43 -11.41 28.02
C PHE A 136 10.26 -11.73 29.27
N GLU A 137 11.27 -12.59 29.14
CA GLU A 137 12.19 -12.92 30.23
C GLU A 137 13.14 -11.79 30.60
N TYR A 138 13.62 -11.01 29.62
CA TYR A 138 14.60 -9.95 29.83
C TYR A 138 13.99 -8.57 30.08
N ASN A 139 12.77 -8.31 29.60
CA ASN A 139 12.10 -7.03 29.84
C ASN A 139 11.43 -7.00 31.24
N PRO A 140 11.86 -6.11 32.15
CA PRO A 140 11.30 -6.03 33.50
C PRO A 140 9.78 -5.78 33.52
N LYS A 141 9.24 -5.06 32.51
CA LYS A 141 7.79 -4.80 32.39
C LYS A 141 7.01 -6.10 32.12
N PHE A 142 7.58 -7.01 31.36
CA PHE A 142 6.90 -8.24 30.93
C PHE A 142 7.11 -9.41 31.89
N ARG A 143 8.28 -9.49 32.53
CA ARG A 143 8.71 -10.62 33.37
C ARG A 143 7.73 -10.99 34.48
N LYS A 144 6.96 -10.03 34.98
CA LYS A 144 5.99 -10.24 36.07
C LYS A 144 4.70 -10.94 35.62
N TYR A 145 4.47 -11.07 34.32
CA TYR A 145 3.27 -11.71 33.78
C TYR A 145 3.56 -13.16 33.34
N PRO A 146 2.63 -14.10 33.59
CA PRO A 146 2.79 -15.49 33.16
C PRO A 146 2.69 -15.59 31.63
N ILE A 147 3.86 -15.67 30.98
CA ILE A 147 3.97 -15.67 29.51
C ILE A 147 3.17 -16.79 28.84
N THR A 148 3.14 -17.98 29.44
CA THR A 148 2.37 -19.12 28.93
C THR A 148 0.87 -18.83 28.90
N HIS A 149 0.37 -18.06 29.85
CA HIS A 149 -1.02 -17.62 29.89
C HIS A 149 -1.30 -16.56 28.80
N LEU A 150 -0.42 -15.57 28.65
CA LEU A 150 -0.54 -14.55 27.60
C LEU A 150 -0.48 -15.17 26.20
N PHE A 151 0.42 -16.12 25.96
CA PHE A 151 0.50 -16.82 24.69
C PHE A 151 -0.74 -17.69 24.42
N ARG A 152 -1.30 -18.33 25.45
CA ARG A 152 -2.57 -19.04 25.31
C ARG A 152 -3.71 -18.09 24.93
N VAL A 153 -3.73 -16.89 25.50
CA VAL A 153 -4.69 -15.84 25.12
C VAL A 153 -4.47 -15.40 23.67
N PHE A 154 -3.21 -15.22 23.24
CA PHE A 154 -2.88 -14.92 21.85
C PHE A 154 -3.39 -16.01 20.89
N GLU A 155 -3.18 -17.28 21.23
CA GLU A 155 -3.71 -18.43 20.48
C GLU A 155 -5.25 -18.43 20.46
N GLN A 156 -5.90 -18.16 21.59
CA GLN A 156 -7.37 -18.09 21.68
C GLN A 156 -7.97 -16.98 20.82
N VAL A 157 -7.38 -15.79 20.84
CA VAL A 157 -7.80 -14.67 19.97
C VAL A 157 -7.67 -15.07 18.51
N GLU A 158 -6.57 -15.72 18.12
CA GLU A 158 -6.36 -16.13 16.73
C GLU A 158 -7.31 -17.23 16.29
N MET A 159 -7.50 -18.26 17.14
CA MET A 159 -8.49 -19.31 16.89
C MET A 159 -9.90 -18.74 16.79
N ASN A 160 -10.26 -17.73 17.59
CA ASN A 160 -11.57 -17.08 17.51
C ASN A 160 -11.69 -16.11 16.32
N LYS A 161 -10.60 -15.52 15.83
CA LYS A 161 -10.57 -14.76 14.57
C LYS A 161 -10.80 -15.65 13.35
N GLU A 162 -10.18 -16.82 13.33
CA GLU A 162 -10.35 -17.80 12.25
C GLU A 162 -11.71 -18.48 12.32
N ASN A 163 -12.17 -18.83 13.53
CA ASN A 163 -13.41 -19.57 13.71
C ASN A 163 -14.65 -18.71 13.89
N LEU A 164 -14.57 -17.39 14.17
CA LEU A 164 -15.70 -16.49 14.49
C LEU A 164 -16.94 -17.28 14.91
N SER A 165 -16.92 -17.92 16.09
CA SER A 165 -18.01 -18.82 16.51
C SER A 165 -19.38 -18.11 16.52
N ASN A 166 -19.35 -16.78 16.54
CA ASN A 166 -20.50 -15.90 16.38
C ASN A 166 -20.89 -15.74 14.89
N GLN A 167 -22.05 -16.31 14.53
CA GLN A 167 -22.65 -16.23 13.19
C GLN A 167 -22.80 -14.78 12.70
N PHE A 168 -23.11 -13.83 13.60
CA PHE A 168 -23.28 -12.42 13.25
C PHE A 168 -22.00 -11.80 12.68
N PHE A 169 -20.85 -12.00 13.33
CA PHE A 169 -19.58 -11.45 12.84
C PHE A 169 -19.05 -12.17 11.59
N ARG A 170 -19.42 -13.46 11.38
CA ARG A 170 -19.16 -14.14 10.10
C ARG A 170 -19.91 -13.46 8.97
N THR A 171 -21.20 -13.19 9.14
CA THR A 171 -22.01 -12.47 8.14
C THR A 171 -21.47 -11.06 7.91
N CYS A 172 -21.12 -10.32 8.96
CA CYS A 172 -20.48 -8.99 8.80
C CYS A 172 -19.18 -9.08 7.99
N LYS A 173 -18.33 -10.08 8.28
CA LYS A 173 -17.07 -10.31 7.56
C LYS A 173 -17.30 -10.54 6.07
N GLU A 174 -18.28 -11.38 5.72
CA GLU A 174 -18.64 -11.73 4.34
C GLU A 174 -19.21 -10.53 3.58
N GLU A 175 -20.12 -9.77 4.21
CA GLU A 175 -20.70 -8.57 3.60
C GLU A 175 -19.67 -7.46 3.40
N ILE A 176 -18.77 -7.24 4.36
CA ILE A 176 -17.68 -6.25 4.23
C ILE A 176 -16.71 -6.66 3.12
N GLU A 177 -16.26 -7.92 3.09
CA GLU A 177 -15.34 -8.42 2.05
C GLU A 177 -15.94 -8.27 0.65
N SER A 178 -17.22 -8.62 0.53
CA SER A 178 -17.93 -8.53 -0.74
C SER A 178 -18.25 -7.07 -1.12
N GLY A 179 -18.42 -6.18 -0.14
CA GLY A 179 -18.65 -4.75 -0.31
C GLY A 179 -17.39 -3.98 -0.73
N ILE A 180 -16.21 -4.34 -0.23
CA ILE A 180 -14.93 -3.71 -0.65
C ILE A 180 -14.41 -4.22 -2.00
N LYS A 181 -15.03 -5.28 -2.56
CA LYS A 181 -14.77 -5.82 -3.91
C LYS A 181 -13.28 -6.14 -4.16
N GLY A 182 -12.58 -6.65 -3.14
CA GLY A 182 -11.17 -7.01 -3.22
C GLY A 182 -10.19 -5.82 -3.16
N SER A 183 -10.67 -4.62 -2.86
CA SER A 183 -9.80 -3.45 -2.68
C SER A 183 -8.86 -3.62 -1.49
N GLU A 184 -7.59 -3.29 -1.67
CA GLU A 184 -6.58 -3.36 -0.61
C GLU A 184 -6.69 -2.12 0.30
N ILE A 185 -6.92 -2.34 1.59
CA ILE A 185 -7.05 -1.25 2.56
C ILE A 185 -5.66 -0.83 3.04
N MET A 186 -5.37 0.46 2.95
CA MET A 186 -4.12 1.07 3.41
C MET A 186 -4.42 2.14 4.45
N TYR A 187 -3.87 1.96 5.65
CA TYR A 187 -3.97 2.94 6.72
C TYR A 187 -2.61 3.56 7.01
N PHE A 188 -2.59 4.89 6.93
CA PHE A 188 -1.45 5.75 7.14
C PHE A 188 -1.68 6.54 8.43
N PRO A 189 -1.36 5.97 9.61
CA PRO A 189 -1.45 6.70 10.86
C PRO A 189 -0.43 7.84 10.88
N THR A 190 -0.61 8.76 11.84
CA THR A 190 0.30 9.87 12.10
C THR A 190 1.75 9.38 12.20
N TYR A 191 2.62 9.78 11.26
CA TYR A 191 4.00 9.27 11.17
C TYR A 191 4.82 9.54 12.45
N ARG A 192 4.59 10.70 13.09
CA ARG A 192 5.20 11.03 14.39
C ARG A 192 4.80 10.05 15.51
N ARG A 193 3.52 9.67 15.57
CA ARG A 193 3.03 8.72 16.58
C ARG A 193 3.64 7.34 16.37
N VAL A 194 3.80 6.93 15.10
CA VAL A 194 4.50 5.70 14.74
C VAL A 194 5.95 5.69 15.24
N GLU A 195 6.72 6.76 15.01
CA GLU A 195 8.11 6.83 15.48
C GLU A 195 8.20 6.93 17.02
N GLU A 196 7.35 7.72 17.66
CA GLU A 196 7.29 7.85 19.12
C GLU A 196 6.88 6.53 19.80
N ASP A 197 5.87 5.83 19.28
CA ASP A 197 5.45 4.52 19.79
C ASP A 197 6.61 3.52 19.67
N LEU A 198 7.25 3.43 18.51
CA LEU A 198 8.40 2.54 18.30
C LEU A 198 9.58 2.84 19.23
N TYR A 199 9.87 4.12 19.47
CA TYR A 199 10.93 4.54 20.39
C TYR A 199 10.61 4.22 21.85
N ASN A 200 9.38 4.52 22.30
CA ASN A 200 8.90 4.25 23.66
C ASN A 200 8.88 2.74 24.00
N LEU A 201 8.86 1.90 22.97
CA LEU A 201 8.91 0.45 23.07
C LEU A 201 10.34 -0.11 23.18
N GLY A 202 11.38 0.74 23.18
CA GLY A 202 12.79 0.34 23.35
C GLY A 202 13.47 -0.15 22.07
N TYR A 203 12.88 0.12 20.90
CA TYR A 203 13.49 -0.20 19.61
C TYR A 203 14.52 0.88 19.25
N ASN A 204 15.79 0.51 19.16
CA ASN A 204 16.81 1.30 18.47
C ASN A 204 16.67 1.11 16.95
N ASP A 205 17.21 2.05 16.16
CA ASP A 205 17.24 2.05 14.68
C ASP A 205 17.67 0.72 14.04
N GLU A 206 18.39 -0.15 14.76
CA GLU A 206 18.84 -1.45 14.28
C GLU A 206 17.79 -2.57 14.40
N ILE A 207 16.87 -2.50 15.36
CA ILE A 207 15.82 -3.52 15.57
C ILE A 207 14.62 -3.24 14.65
N LEU A 208 14.38 -1.96 14.32
CA LEU A 208 13.40 -1.53 13.31
C LEU A 208 13.69 -2.11 11.90
N LYS A 209 14.93 -2.53 11.63
CA LYS A 209 15.33 -3.18 10.37
C LYS A 209 14.82 -4.63 10.24
N GLN A 210 14.31 -5.25 11.31
CA GLN A 210 14.01 -6.68 11.32
C GLN A 210 12.51 -7.04 11.38
N GLU A 211 11.60 -6.09 11.64
CA GLU A 211 10.20 -6.44 11.95
C GLU A 211 9.17 -5.80 11.00
N ASN A 212 8.56 -6.64 10.15
CA ASN A 212 7.55 -6.28 9.15
C ASN A 212 6.11 -6.11 9.70
N THR A 213 5.89 -5.96 11.02
CA THR A 213 4.64 -6.46 11.62
C THR A 213 3.62 -5.43 12.09
N LEU A 214 3.84 -4.11 11.95
CA LEU A 214 2.74 -3.16 12.16
C LEU A 214 2.68 -1.96 11.23
N ILE A 215 3.72 -1.72 10.44
CA ILE A 215 3.85 -0.50 9.64
C ILE A 215 4.47 -0.94 8.31
N GLN A 216 3.67 -1.01 7.23
CA GLN A 216 4.14 -1.25 5.85
C GLN A 216 4.89 -0.03 5.28
N PHE A 217 5.76 0.59 6.09
CA PHE A 217 6.52 1.79 5.74
C PHE A 217 8.03 1.61 5.87
N GLY A 218 8.51 0.40 6.16
CA GLY A 218 9.93 0.12 6.18
C GLY A 218 10.54 0.33 4.80
N MET A 219 11.68 1.01 4.73
CA MET A 219 12.45 1.09 3.49
C MET A 219 12.88 -0.30 3.00
N ASP A 220 12.90 -1.31 3.87
CA ASP A 220 13.10 -2.71 3.48
C ASP A 220 11.93 -3.28 2.67
N ASP A 221 10.69 -2.86 2.92
CA ASP A 221 9.54 -3.26 2.10
C ASP A 221 9.60 -2.61 0.71
N VAL A 222 10.07 -1.36 0.65
CA VAL A 222 10.35 -0.70 -0.63
C VAL A 222 11.45 -1.45 -1.39
N LYS A 223 12.57 -1.79 -0.72
CA LYS A 223 13.65 -2.60 -1.31
C LYS A 223 13.12 -3.93 -1.84
N LYS A 224 12.34 -4.67 -1.04
CA LYS A 224 11.70 -5.92 -1.47
C LYS A 224 10.83 -5.72 -2.71
N ARG A 225 10.03 -4.66 -2.76
CA ARG A 225 9.15 -4.37 -3.90
C ARG A 225 9.97 -4.05 -5.16
N PHE A 226 11.04 -3.27 -5.03
CA PHE A 226 11.98 -3.03 -6.14
C PHE A 226 12.55 -4.35 -6.65
N THR A 227 13.15 -5.15 -5.76
CA THR A 227 13.74 -6.44 -6.11
C THR A 227 12.72 -7.41 -6.72
N GLN A 228 11.46 -7.42 -6.23
CA GLN A 228 10.39 -8.25 -6.78
C GLN A 228 10.07 -7.89 -8.24
N ILE A 229 10.00 -6.60 -8.56
CA ILE A 229 9.73 -6.12 -9.92
C ILE A 229 10.91 -6.41 -10.83
N GLU A 230 12.12 -6.07 -10.39
CA GLU A 230 13.37 -6.37 -11.11
C GLU A 230 13.46 -7.86 -11.43
N SER A 231 13.17 -8.72 -10.44
CA SER A 231 13.15 -10.19 -10.60
C SER A 231 12.03 -10.67 -11.53
N LYS A 232 10.85 -10.03 -11.52
CA LYS A 232 9.73 -10.39 -12.40
C LYS A 232 10.07 -10.08 -13.85
N ILE A 233 10.68 -8.91 -14.13
CA ILE A 233 11.15 -8.53 -15.46
C ILE A 233 12.26 -9.48 -15.93
N ASP A 234 13.27 -9.74 -15.08
CA ASP A 234 14.37 -10.66 -15.40
C ASP A 234 13.89 -12.09 -15.68
N LYS A 235 12.91 -12.58 -14.91
CA LYS A 235 12.28 -13.88 -15.15
C LYS A 235 11.57 -13.93 -16.51
N LEU A 236 10.78 -12.91 -16.85
CA LEU A 236 10.08 -12.82 -18.14
C LEU A 236 11.08 -12.80 -19.31
N LEU A 237 12.22 -12.11 -19.15
CA LEU A 237 13.30 -12.13 -20.13
C LEU A 237 13.84 -13.56 -20.32
N LYS A 238 14.25 -14.21 -19.23
CA LYS A 238 14.85 -15.56 -19.28
C LYS A 238 13.90 -16.60 -19.88
N GLU A 239 12.62 -16.59 -19.49
CA GLU A 239 11.59 -17.47 -20.05
C GLU A 239 11.36 -17.18 -21.53
N GLY A 240 11.30 -15.89 -21.90
CA GLY A 240 11.23 -15.46 -23.29
C GLY A 240 12.39 -16.01 -24.12
N PHE A 241 13.63 -15.87 -23.65
CA PHE A 241 14.82 -16.35 -24.37
C PHE A 241 14.87 -17.86 -24.53
N SER A 242 14.47 -18.60 -23.50
CA SER A 242 14.38 -20.06 -23.59
C SER A 242 13.40 -20.47 -24.70
N LYS A 243 12.24 -19.81 -24.77
CA LYS A 243 11.24 -20.02 -25.81
C LYS A 243 11.77 -19.63 -27.20
N ILE A 244 12.40 -18.46 -27.33
CA ILE A 244 12.98 -18.01 -28.61
C ILE A 244 14.03 -19.00 -29.10
N THR A 245 14.94 -19.45 -28.24
CA THR A 245 16.00 -20.39 -28.62
C THR A 245 15.40 -21.67 -29.21
N SER A 246 14.36 -22.22 -28.57
CA SER A 246 13.64 -23.38 -29.08
C SER A 246 12.98 -23.12 -30.44
N GLU A 247 12.33 -21.96 -30.59
CA GLU A 247 11.68 -21.57 -31.84
C GLU A 247 12.70 -21.34 -32.97
N ILE A 248 13.82 -20.66 -32.71
CA ILE A 248 14.90 -20.46 -33.68
C ILE A 248 15.48 -21.79 -34.14
N LEU A 249 15.75 -22.73 -33.24
CA LEU A 249 16.23 -24.07 -33.61
C LEU A 249 15.21 -24.79 -34.51
N SER A 250 13.90 -24.65 -34.23
CA SER A 250 12.86 -25.19 -35.10
C SER A 250 12.86 -24.55 -36.50
N GLN A 251 13.04 -23.22 -36.57
CA GLN A 251 13.12 -22.50 -37.85
C GLN A 251 14.40 -22.82 -38.63
N LEU A 252 15.52 -23.08 -37.96
CA LEU A 252 16.75 -23.53 -38.62
C LEU A 252 16.57 -24.92 -39.28
N VAL A 253 15.75 -25.79 -38.70
CA VAL A 253 15.41 -27.09 -39.27
C VAL A 253 14.39 -26.97 -40.41
N LYS A 254 13.38 -26.10 -40.27
CA LYS A 254 12.26 -25.96 -41.22
C LYS A 254 12.48 -24.94 -42.33
N GLY A 255 13.48 -24.08 -42.19
CA GLY A 255 13.68 -22.88 -43.00
C GLY A 255 12.93 -21.66 -42.43
N PHE A 256 13.54 -20.47 -42.50
CA PHE A 256 12.89 -19.22 -42.14
C PHE A 256 11.93 -18.79 -43.25
N ALA A 257 10.63 -18.76 -42.95
CA ALA A 257 9.64 -18.14 -43.82
C ALA A 257 9.76 -16.61 -43.78
N HIS A 258 9.31 -15.94 -44.85
CA HIS A 258 9.14 -14.49 -44.82
C HIS A 258 8.20 -14.11 -43.69
N THR A 259 8.74 -13.39 -42.71
CA THR A 259 8.00 -12.83 -41.61
C THR A 259 7.54 -11.44 -42.01
N ASP A 260 6.26 -11.14 -41.80
CA ASP A 260 5.70 -9.82 -42.07
C ASP A 260 6.34 -8.75 -41.17
N ASN A 261 6.67 -7.60 -41.76
CA ASN A 261 7.29 -6.45 -41.11
C ASN A 261 6.31 -5.59 -40.30
N ASN A 262 5.02 -5.93 -40.29
CA ASN A 262 3.98 -5.20 -39.54
C ASN A 262 4.28 -5.01 -38.04
N PHE A 263 5.13 -5.81 -37.41
CA PHE A 263 5.52 -5.58 -36.01
C PHE A 263 6.37 -4.30 -35.82
N LEU A 264 7.03 -3.81 -36.87
CA LEU A 264 7.90 -2.63 -36.84
C LEU A 264 7.13 -1.32 -36.72
N SER A 265 5.85 -1.28 -37.12
CA SER A 265 5.03 -0.09 -36.94
C SER A 265 4.71 0.20 -35.46
N ASN A 266 4.84 -0.81 -34.59
CA ASN A 266 4.44 -0.73 -33.19
C ASN A 266 5.62 -0.46 -32.25
N ILE A 267 6.82 -0.30 -32.79
CA ILE A 267 8.07 -0.11 -32.02
C ILE A 267 8.66 1.24 -32.39
N ASN A 268 9.11 1.99 -31.38
CA ASN A 268 9.85 3.23 -31.58
C ASN A 268 11.37 3.02 -31.43
N GLU A 269 12.17 4.03 -31.77
CA GLU A 269 13.63 3.97 -31.68
C GLU A 269 14.14 3.69 -30.25
N ASN A 270 13.49 4.24 -29.22
CA ASN A 270 13.87 4.02 -27.82
C ASN A 270 13.64 2.57 -27.38
N ASP A 271 12.52 1.96 -27.80
CA ASP A 271 12.18 0.57 -27.50
C ASP A 271 13.27 -0.37 -28.06
N ILE A 272 13.79 -0.08 -29.26
CA ILE A 272 14.93 -0.81 -29.84
C ILE A 272 16.21 -0.57 -29.06
N GLU A 273 16.51 0.66 -28.65
CA GLU A 273 17.70 0.93 -27.83
C GLU A 273 17.67 0.12 -26.53
N ILE A 274 16.51 0.00 -25.89
CA ILE A 274 16.35 -0.80 -24.67
C ILE A 274 16.58 -2.29 -24.97
N ILE A 275 15.99 -2.81 -26.05
CA ILE A 275 16.19 -4.21 -26.47
C ILE A 275 17.69 -4.46 -26.75
N LEU A 276 18.35 -3.60 -27.52
CA LEU A 276 19.77 -3.73 -27.84
C LEU A 276 20.66 -3.57 -26.60
N ALA A 277 20.29 -2.73 -25.64
CA ALA A 277 21.04 -2.56 -24.41
C ALA A 277 20.85 -3.74 -23.44
N ARG A 278 19.70 -4.42 -23.45
CA ARG A 278 19.45 -5.64 -22.66
C ARG A 278 20.11 -6.87 -23.27
N VAL A 279 20.01 -7.04 -24.58
CA VAL A 279 20.32 -8.30 -25.28
C VAL A 279 21.57 -8.21 -26.15
N GLY A 280 21.83 -7.02 -26.69
CA GLY A 280 22.90 -6.76 -27.65
C GLY A 280 24.16 -6.17 -27.05
N LYS A 281 24.41 -6.31 -25.74
CA LYS A 281 25.63 -5.75 -25.10
C LYS A 281 26.91 -6.22 -25.79
N GLU A 282 26.94 -7.48 -26.24
CA GLU A 282 28.06 -8.11 -26.92
C GLU A 282 28.10 -7.83 -28.44
N LEU A 283 27.10 -7.15 -29.00
CA LEU A 283 27.09 -6.79 -30.43
C LEU A 283 28.04 -5.62 -30.68
N SER A 284 28.68 -5.62 -31.86
CA SER A 284 29.48 -4.47 -32.28
C SER A 284 28.58 -3.25 -32.54
N GLU A 285 29.13 -2.04 -32.38
CA GLU A 285 28.36 -0.82 -32.68
C GLU A 285 27.93 -0.75 -34.16
N ASN A 286 28.70 -1.37 -35.06
CA ASN A 286 28.30 -1.48 -36.47
C ASN A 286 27.04 -2.33 -36.63
N ASP A 287 26.97 -3.51 -35.99
CA ASP A 287 25.79 -4.38 -36.06
C ASP A 287 24.55 -3.71 -35.44
N LYS A 288 24.74 -3.00 -34.31
CA LYS A 288 23.66 -2.21 -33.69
C LYS A 288 23.16 -1.13 -34.63
N ASN A 289 24.05 -0.42 -35.34
CA ASN A 289 23.69 0.60 -36.31
C ASN A 289 22.93 0.03 -37.52
N GLU A 290 23.30 -1.15 -38.02
CA GLU A 290 22.54 -1.82 -39.07
C GLU A 290 21.12 -2.18 -38.62
N ILE A 291 20.97 -2.71 -37.39
CA ILE A 291 19.65 -3.01 -36.81
C ILE A 291 18.83 -1.72 -36.67
N ARG A 292 19.41 -0.65 -36.12
CA ARG A 292 18.76 0.67 -35.99
C ARG A 292 18.25 1.19 -37.33
N ASN A 293 19.10 1.19 -38.35
CA ASN A 293 18.74 1.66 -39.68
C ASN A 293 17.64 0.81 -40.31
N SER A 294 17.68 -0.50 -40.10
CA SER A 294 16.67 -1.43 -40.62
C SER A 294 15.29 -1.21 -39.97
N VAL A 295 15.25 -0.92 -38.65
CA VAL A 295 14.00 -0.55 -37.96
C VAL A 295 13.48 0.80 -38.47
N LYS A 296 14.35 1.81 -38.61
CA LYS A 296 13.98 3.14 -39.15
C LYS A 296 13.38 3.05 -40.54
N ASN A 297 13.96 2.21 -41.39
CA ASN A 297 13.52 2.02 -42.76
C ASN A 297 12.34 1.02 -42.89
N GLN A 298 11.87 0.45 -41.77
CA GLN A 298 10.81 -0.58 -41.70
C GLN A 298 11.03 -1.76 -42.67
N SER A 299 12.28 -2.08 -42.98
CA SER A 299 12.64 -3.09 -43.95
C SER A 299 13.82 -3.91 -43.47
N PHE A 300 13.68 -5.22 -43.56
CA PHE A 300 14.74 -6.18 -43.34
C PHE A 300 14.84 -7.10 -44.55
N ASP A 301 16.01 -7.13 -45.17
CA ASP A 301 16.28 -8.03 -46.30
C ASP A 301 16.60 -9.46 -45.82
N ASN A 302 16.95 -9.63 -44.54
CA ASN A 302 17.31 -10.91 -43.94
C ASN A 302 16.11 -11.52 -43.16
N PRO A 303 15.48 -12.60 -43.65
CA PRO A 303 14.33 -13.23 -43.00
C PRO A 303 14.64 -13.74 -41.59
N SER A 304 15.85 -14.24 -41.36
CA SER A 304 16.29 -14.75 -40.06
C SER A 304 16.40 -13.63 -39.03
N LEU A 305 17.00 -12.50 -39.41
CA LEU A 305 17.10 -11.31 -38.54
C LEU A 305 15.72 -10.75 -38.21
N THR A 306 14.85 -10.65 -39.22
CA THR A 306 13.45 -10.19 -39.05
C THR A 306 12.71 -11.06 -38.03
N TYR A 307 12.83 -12.38 -38.16
CA TYR A 307 12.21 -13.32 -37.23
C TYR A 307 12.72 -13.14 -35.80
N ILE A 308 14.04 -13.05 -35.62
CA ILE A 308 14.65 -12.89 -34.29
C ILE A 308 14.21 -11.57 -33.66
N LEU A 309 14.25 -10.46 -34.41
CA LEU A 309 13.84 -9.15 -33.91
C LEU A 309 12.36 -9.13 -33.53
N LYS A 310 11.48 -9.70 -34.37
CA LYS A 310 10.07 -9.86 -34.02
C LYS A 310 9.90 -10.56 -32.68
N LYS A 311 10.68 -11.62 -32.45
CA LYS A 311 10.60 -12.38 -31.21
C LYS A 311 11.15 -11.62 -30.00
N LEU A 312 12.24 -10.87 -30.16
CA LEU A 312 12.76 -9.99 -29.11
C LEU A 312 11.75 -8.91 -28.72
N VAL A 313 11.01 -8.39 -29.69
CA VAL A 313 9.91 -7.43 -29.46
C VAL A 313 8.77 -8.10 -28.70
N GLU A 314 8.33 -9.29 -29.12
CA GLU A 314 7.29 -10.05 -28.40
C GLU A 314 7.66 -10.32 -26.93
N ILE A 315 8.95 -10.43 -26.61
CA ILE A 315 9.44 -10.51 -25.22
C ILE A 315 9.35 -9.15 -24.53
N TYR A 316 9.84 -8.09 -25.19
CA TYR A 316 9.84 -6.74 -24.64
C TYR A 316 8.42 -6.26 -24.32
N ASP A 317 7.46 -6.48 -25.22
CA ASP A 317 6.06 -6.10 -25.04
C ASP A 317 5.44 -6.73 -23.80
N LYS A 318 5.84 -7.95 -23.43
CA LYS A 318 5.38 -8.61 -22.18
C LYS A 318 5.91 -7.97 -20.91
N GLN A 319 7.03 -7.26 -20.99
CA GLN A 319 7.65 -6.57 -19.85
C GLN A 319 7.27 -5.09 -19.82
N LYS A 320 6.85 -4.54 -20.96
CA LYS A 320 6.53 -3.12 -21.13
C LYS A 320 5.57 -2.58 -20.08
N GLU A 321 4.56 -3.37 -19.69
CA GLU A 321 3.65 -2.99 -18.60
C GLU A 321 4.40 -2.75 -17.27
N LEU A 322 5.32 -3.63 -16.88
CA LEU A 322 6.12 -3.47 -15.67
C LEU A 322 7.09 -2.29 -15.79
N ASP A 323 7.75 -2.15 -16.94
CA ASP A 323 8.64 -1.02 -17.21
C ASP A 323 7.88 0.32 -17.10
N ASP A 324 6.65 0.38 -17.59
CA ASP A 324 5.78 1.56 -17.52
C ASP A 324 5.32 1.87 -16.10
N LEU A 325 5.06 0.86 -15.26
CA LEU A 325 4.78 1.07 -13.83
C LEU A 325 5.98 1.72 -13.14
N VAL A 326 7.19 1.22 -13.41
CA VAL A 326 8.42 1.77 -12.84
C VAL A 326 8.70 3.19 -13.34
N LYS A 327 8.48 3.46 -14.63
CA LYS A 327 8.59 4.81 -15.20
C LYS A 327 7.63 5.80 -14.53
N LYS A 328 6.35 5.43 -14.40
CA LYS A 328 5.34 6.26 -13.71
C LYS A 328 5.71 6.49 -12.24
N PHE A 329 6.16 5.46 -11.53
CA PHE A 329 6.65 5.58 -10.16
C PHE A 329 7.87 6.51 -10.05
N LYS A 330 8.83 6.38 -10.96
CA LYS A 330 10.02 7.24 -11.02
C LYS A 330 9.62 8.70 -11.26
N ASP A 331 8.76 8.95 -12.24
CA ASP A 331 8.33 10.30 -12.62
C ASP A 331 7.50 10.96 -11.50
N ILE A 332 6.60 10.22 -10.85
CA ILE A 332 5.80 10.76 -9.73
C ILE A 332 6.68 11.11 -8.53
N CYS A 333 7.62 10.24 -8.14
CA CYS A 333 8.49 10.50 -6.99
C CYS A 333 9.45 11.67 -7.25
N ASN A 334 9.92 11.83 -8.48
CA ASN A 334 10.83 12.91 -8.87
C ASN A 334 10.17 14.30 -8.88
N LYS A 335 8.84 14.40 -8.74
CA LYS A 335 8.17 15.69 -8.43
C LYS A 335 8.46 16.18 -7.01
N TYR A 336 8.74 15.25 -6.11
CA TYR A 336 8.91 15.53 -4.68
C TYR A 336 10.40 15.70 -4.36
N LEU A 337 11.23 14.70 -4.67
CA LEU A 337 12.63 14.67 -4.26
C LEU A 337 13.44 15.92 -4.70
N ILE A 338 14.24 16.47 -3.78
CA ILE A 338 15.08 17.67 -4.03
C ILE A 338 16.56 17.29 -3.94
N ASN A 339 17.34 17.61 -4.98
CA ASN A 339 18.75 17.19 -5.14
C ASN A 339 18.98 15.67 -5.18
N LYS A 340 17.89 14.90 -5.30
CA LYS A 340 17.90 13.44 -5.42
C LYS A 340 16.86 13.07 -6.44
N LYS A 341 17.09 11.96 -7.16
CA LYS A 341 16.11 11.41 -8.08
C LYS A 341 16.07 9.90 -7.98
N VAL A 342 14.88 9.34 -8.13
CA VAL A 342 14.68 7.95 -8.50
C VAL A 342 15.14 7.80 -9.95
N PHE A 343 15.94 6.77 -10.18
CA PHE A 343 16.40 6.33 -11.48
C PHE A 343 15.89 4.93 -11.74
N TYR A 344 15.55 4.70 -13.00
CA TYR A 344 15.30 3.37 -13.52
C TYR A 344 16.23 3.14 -14.70
N ASP A 345 17.22 2.28 -14.50
CA ASP A 345 18.06 1.81 -15.60
C ASP A 345 17.32 0.67 -16.29
N GLU A 346 16.64 0.99 -17.38
CA GLU A 346 15.88 0.02 -18.18
C GLU A 346 16.78 -1.09 -18.73
N SER A 347 18.04 -0.78 -19.02
CA SER A 347 18.99 -1.72 -19.61
C SER A 347 19.52 -2.72 -18.57
N ALA A 348 19.77 -2.25 -17.36
CA ALA A 348 20.23 -3.06 -16.24
C ALA A 348 19.09 -3.64 -15.40
N ILE A 349 17.85 -3.21 -15.63
CA ILE A 349 16.66 -3.56 -14.85
C ILE A 349 16.92 -3.26 -13.37
N LYS A 350 17.32 -2.02 -13.09
CA LYS A 350 17.68 -1.59 -11.73
C LYS A 350 16.96 -0.29 -11.36
N ILE A 351 16.29 -0.31 -10.21
CA ILE A 351 15.64 0.84 -9.58
C ILE A 351 16.52 1.28 -8.42
N PHE A 352 16.94 2.54 -8.42
CA PHE A 352 17.77 3.09 -7.36
C PHE A 352 17.60 4.61 -7.25
N ILE A 353 18.15 5.21 -6.20
CA ILE A 353 18.12 6.67 -6.00
C ILE A 353 19.54 7.20 -6.07
N LYS A 354 19.74 8.33 -6.76
CA LYS A 354 21.03 9.04 -6.77
C LYS A 354 20.90 10.48 -6.30
N SER A 355 22.03 11.00 -5.83
CA SER A 355 22.25 12.43 -5.63
C SER A 355 22.49 13.12 -6.96
N GLU A 356 21.78 14.21 -7.24
CA GLU A 356 22.03 15.02 -8.44
C GLU A 356 23.36 15.78 -8.36
N LYS A 357 23.89 16.00 -7.14
CA LYS A 357 25.13 16.75 -6.93
C LYS A 357 26.38 15.90 -7.10
N THR A 358 26.30 14.62 -6.74
CA THR A 358 27.47 13.72 -6.66
C THR A 358 27.37 12.51 -7.59
N ASP A 359 26.23 12.33 -8.28
CA ASP A 359 25.86 11.13 -9.07
C ASP A 359 25.98 9.79 -8.31
N SER A 360 26.17 9.84 -7.00
CA SER A 360 26.35 8.67 -6.14
C SER A 360 25.00 8.07 -5.77
N GLU A 361 24.90 6.74 -5.81
CA GLU A 361 23.75 5.99 -5.31
C GLU A 361 23.53 6.22 -3.80
N ILE A 362 22.27 6.40 -3.41
CA ILE A 362 21.84 6.69 -2.05
C ILE A 362 21.03 5.50 -1.55
N ASP A 363 21.45 4.92 -0.43
CA ASP A 363 20.65 3.91 0.25
C ASP A 363 19.35 4.54 0.79
N LEU A 364 18.21 3.86 0.58
CA LEU A 364 16.88 4.32 0.99
C LEU A 364 16.79 4.68 2.49
N SER A 365 17.60 4.06 3.35
CA SER A 365 17.66 4.39 4.79
C SER A 365 18.16 5.81 5.08
N LYS A 366 18.92 6.41 4.15
CA LYS A 366 19.50 7.76 4.27
C LYS A 366 18.59 8.88 3.75
N LEU A 367 17.38 8.54 3.32
CA LEU A 367 16.36 9.51 2.95
C LEU A 367 15.79 10.22 4.20
N SER A 368 15.29 11.44 4.01
CA SER A 368 14.53 12.13 5.06
C SER A 368 13.20 11.43 5.35
N SER A 369 12.56 11.69 6.49
CA SER A 369 11.26 11.10 6.84
C SER A 369 10.19 11.40 5.78
N GLY A 370 10.09 12.64 5.31
CA GLY A 370 9.18 13.01 4.23
C GLY A 370 9.48 12.27 2.92
N GLU A 371 10.76 12.15 2.53
CA GLU A 371 11.16 11.40 1.33
C GLU A 371 10.79 9.90 1.45
N LYS A 372 11.02 9.31 2.62
CA LYS A 372 10.65 7.92 2.93
C LYS A 372 9.14 7.71 2.83
N GLN A 373 8.34 8.64 3.35
CA GLN A 373 6.88 8.59 3.29
C GLN A 373 6.38 8.60 1.84
N ILE A 374 6.91 9.51 1.00
CA ILE A 374 6.57 9.60 -0.42
C ILE A 374 6.95 8.31 -1.16
N ILE A 375 8.21 7.88 -1.02
CA ILE A 375 8.73 6.69 -1.72
C ILE A 375 7.96 5.44 -1.29
N SER A 376 7.69 5.28 0.01
CA SER A 376 6.91 4.15 0.53
C SER A 376 5.51 4.12 -0.07
N THR A 377 4.77 5.23 0.06
CA THR A 377 3.39 5.36 -0.39
C THR A 377 3.27 5.11 -1.89
N PHE A 378 4.07 5.79 -2.69
CA PHE A 378 4.01 5.64 -4.14
C PHE A 378 4.57 4.32 -4.64
N SER A 379 5.54 3.71 -3.95
CA SER A 379 5.99 2.37 -4.35
C SER A 379 4.85 1.37 -4.22
N LYS A 380 3.98 1.51 -3.21
CA LYS A 380 2.86 0.60 -3.01
C LYS A 380 1.74 0.82 -4.02
N ILE A 381 1.44 2.07 -4.34
CA ILE A 381 0.37 2.43 -5.30
C ILE A 381 0.84 2.21 -6.74
N TYR A 382 1.91 2.88 -7.16
CA TYR A 382 2.32 2.94 -8.57
C TYR A 382 2.97 1.65 -9.07
N LEU A 383 3.62 0.88 -8.19
CA LEU A 383 4.24 -0.38 -8.57
C LEU A 383 3.35 -1.62 -8.36
N SER A 384 2.11 -1.43 -7.93
CA SER A 384 1.13 -2.51 -7.87
C SER A 384 0.65 -2.91 -9.27
N GLU A 385 0.02 -4.08 -9.38
CA GLU A 385 -0.61 -4.55 -10.62
C GLU A 385 -1.77 -3.63 -11.05
N SER A 386 -2.11 -3.64 -12.35
CA SER A 386 -3.03 -2.67 -12.96
C SER A 386 -4.48 -2.82 -12.51
N ASP A 387 -4.89 -4.02 -12.11
CA ASP A 387 -6.22 -4.37 -11.60
C ASP A 387 -6.39 -4.08 -10.10
N LYS A 388 -5.28 -3.92 -9.35
CA LYS A 388 -5.35 -3.58 -7.93
C LYS A 388 -6.00 -2.22 -7.70
N ARG A 389 -6.84 -2.17 -6.67
CA ARG A 389 -7.53 -0.97 -6.18
C ARG A 389 -7.28 -0.80 -4.69
N PHE A 390 -7.34 0.45 -4.23
CA PHE A 390 -6.99 0.81 -2.86
C PHE A 390 -8.04 1.67 -2.18
N ILE A 391 -8.36 1.31 -0.93
CA ILE A 391 -9.02 2.22 0.03
C ILE A 391 -7.92 2.81 0.91
N ILE A 392 -7.77 4.12 0.86
CA ILE A 392 -6.63 4.84 1.44
C ILE A 392 -7.13 5.73 2.57
N LEU A 393 -6.64 5.46 3.79
CA LEU A 393 -7.00 6.15 5.01
C LEU A 393 -5.77 6.91 5.54
N PHE A 394 -5.83 8.23 5.66
CA PHE A 394 -4.72 9.07 6.16
C PHE A 394 -5.10 9.79 7.44
N ASP A 395 -4.25 9.67 8.47
CA ASP A 395 -4.29 10.51 9.67
C ASP A 395 -3.10 11.48 9.65
N GLU A 396 -3.38 12.77 9.53
CA GLU A 396 -2.40 13.85 9.42
C GLU A 396 -1.31 13.60 8.35
N PRO A 397 -1.71 13.42 7.07
CA PRO A 397 -0.79 13.14 5.98
C PRO A 397 0.30 14.22 5.78
N GLU A 398 0.07 15.43 6.29
CA GLU A 398 0.97 16.58 6.20
C GLU A 398 2.27 16.46 6.99
N LEU A 399 2.32 15.59 8.00
CA LEU A 399 3.46 15.53 8.90
C LEU A 399 4.73 15.09 8.17
N SER A 400 5.82 15.81 8.38
CA SER A 400 7.11 15.64 7.69
C SER A 400 7.17 16.09 6.22
N LEU A 401 6.09 16.63 5.66
CA LEU A 401 6.05 17.10 4.26
C LEU A 401 6.16 18.62 4.15
N SER A 402 6.83 19.09 3.10
CA SER A 402 6.86 20.52 2.76
C SER A 402 5.47 21.00 2.28
N MET A 403 5.19 22.31 2.37
CA MET A 403 3.91 22.88 1.93
C MET A 403 3.57 22.54 0.47
N ILE A 404 4.57 22.55 -0.42
CA ILE A 404 4.40 22.21 -1.84
C ILE A 404 4.01 20.74 -2.00
N TRP A 405 4.66 19.84 -1.26
CA TRP A 405 4.37 18.41 -1.31
C TRP A 405 2.99 18.09 -0.74
N GLN A 406 2.57 18.81 0.31
CA GLN A 406 1.23 18.67 0.87
C GLN A 406 0.16 18.94 -0.20
N GLN A 407 0.31 20.01 -0.98
CA GLN A 407 -0.61 20.33 -2.07
C GLN A 407 -0.64 19.30 -3.20
N GLN A 408 0.36 18.43 -3.32
CA GLN A 408 0.49 17.48 -4.44
C GLN A 408 0.11 16.05 -4.06
N LEU A 409 0.25 15.66 -2.78
CA LEU A 409 0.15 14.27 -2.34
C LEU A 409 -1.18 13.61 -2.70
N LEU A 410 -2.30 14.17 -2.23
CA LEU A 410 -3.61 13.57 -2.45
C LEU A 410 -4.03 13.59 -3.93
N PRO A 411 -3.81 14.69 -4.70
CA PRO A 411 -4.03 14.68 -6.14
C PRO A 411 -3.24 13.60 -6.87
N ASP A 412 -1.94 13.44 -6.57
CA ASP A 412 -1.10 12.43 -7.21
C ASP A 412 -1.53 10.99 -6.84
N ILE A 413 -2.16 10.78 -5.67
CA ILE A 413 -2.76 9.49 -5.30
C ILE A 413 -4.02 9.22 -6.12
N ILE A 414 -4.92 10.19 -6.24
CA ILE A 414 -6.17 10.04 -7.04
C ILE A 414 -5.84 9.85 -8.52
N ASN A 415 -4.89 10.63 -9.06
CA ASN A 415 -4.45 10.55 -10.44
C ASN A 415 -3.74 9.24 -10.81
N SER A 416 -3.40 8.40 -9.82
CA SER A 416 -2.91 7.04 -10.10
C SER A 416 -3.95 6.15 -10.79
N GLY A 417 -5.25 6.50 -10.70
CA GLY A 417 -6.35 5.69 -11.21
C GLY A 417 -6.62 4.40 -10.41
N LYS A 418 -5.93 4.21 -9.28
CA LYS A 418 -6.04 3.00 -8.43
C LYS A 418 -6.73 3.25 -7.10
N CYS A 419 -7.17 4.48 -6.82
CA CYS A 419 -7.83 4.84 -5.58
C CYS A 419 -9.36 4.66 -5.70
N GLU A 420 -9.90 3.71 -4.93
CA GLU A 420 -11.33 3.42 -4.83
C GLU A 420 -12.04 4.36 -3.84
N LEU A 421 -11.36 4.65 -2.73
CA LEU A 421 -11.79 5.63 -1.74
C LEU A 421 -10.55 6.23 -1.06
N LEU A 422 -10.50 7.55 -0.95
CA LEU A 422 -9.54 8.29 -0.13
C LEU A 422 -10.29 8.98 1.00
N LEU A 423 -9.98 8.61 2.24
CA LEU A 423 -10.41 9.35 3.43
C LEU A 423 -9.17 9.90 4.13
N ALA A 424 -9.01 11.22 4.10
CA ALA A 424 -7.94 11.90 4.82
C ALA A 424 -8.51 12.71 5.97
N VAL A 425 -7.79 12.72 7.08
CA VAL A 425 -8.13 13.48 8.27
C VAL A 425 -6.95 14.37 8.61
N THR A 426 -7.16 15.68 8.72
CA THR A 426 -6.06 16.65 8.66
C THR A 426 -6.39 17.94 9.42
N HIS A 427 -5.33 18.67 9.79
CA HIS A 427 -5.41 20.05 10.27
C HIS A 427 -4.79 21.04 9.30
N SER A 428 -4.02 20.56 8.32
CA SER A 428 -3.31 21.41 7.39
C SER A 428 -4.20 21.82 6.21
N PRO A 429 -4.47 23.12 6.00
CA PRO A 429 -5.18 23.57 4.81
C PRO A 429 -4.36 23.38 3.53
N PHE A 430 -3.04 23.18 3.63
CA PHE A 430 -2.21 23.00 2.45
C PHE A 430 -2.43 21.64 1.78
N ILE A 431 -2.89 20.60 2.50
CA ILE A 431 -3.08 19.27 1.89
C ILE A 431 -4.23 19.25 0.86
N PHE A 432 -5.23 20.12 1.06
CA PHE A 432 -6.38 20.28 0.18
C PHE A 432 -6.43 21.67 -0.48
N GLY A 433 -5.38 22.47 -0.37
CA GLY A 433 -5.22 23.77 -1.03
C GLY A 433 -4.95 23.64 -2.54
N ASN A 434 -5.80 22.87 -3.23
CA ASN A 434 -5.72 22.43 -4.62
C ASN A 434 -7.14 22.11 -5.12
N GLU A 435 -7.29 21.38 -6.22
CA GLU A 435 -8.60 20.97 -6.77
C GLU A 435 -9.49 20.16 -5.83
N LEU A 436 -8.95 19.65 -4.71
CA LEU A 436 -9.65 18.81 -3.75
C LEU A 436 -10.29 19.60 -2.61
N ASP A 437 -10.15 20.93 -2.58
CA ASP A 437 -10.72 21.83 -1.55
C ASP A 437 -12.24 21.60 -1.37
N LYS A 438 -12.95 21.38 -2.48
CA LYS A 438 -14.40 21.08 -2.48
C LYS A 438 -14.78 19.77 -1.76
N TYR A 439 -13.82 18.91 -1.45
CA TYR A 439 -14.01 17.66 -0.71
C TYR A 439 -13.58 17.78 0.77
N ALA A 440 -13.06 18.94 1.18
CA ALA A 440 -12.71 19.26 2.55
C ALA A 440 -13.93 19.76 3.32
N ILE A 441 -14.32 19.01 4.35
CA ILE A 441 -15.50 19.31 5.17
C ILE A 441 -15.10 19.24 6.64
N GLY A 442 -15.61 20.18 7.43
CA GLY A 442 -15.44 20.17 8.88
C GLY A 442 -16.13 18.95 9.50
N LEU A 443 -15.43 18.16 10.32
CA LEU A 443 -16.02 17.00 11.01
C LEU A 443 -17.16 17.42 11.95
N ASP A 444 -17.08 18.63 12.50
CA ASP A 444 -18.14 19.27 13.29
C ASP A 444 -19.49 19.33 12.56
N GLN A 445 -19.49 19.42 11.22
CA GLN A 445 -20.72 19.42 10.42
C GLN A 445 -21.42 18.05 10.38
N TYR A 446 -20.71 16.99 10.75
CA TYR A 446 -21.23 15.62 10.81
C TYR A 446 -21.51 15.14 12.22
N ILE A 447 -21.16 15.94 13.24
CA ILE A 447 -21.38 15.62 14.66
C ILE A 447 -22.73 16.14 15.12
N GLN A 448 -23.49 15.29 15.80
CA GLN A 448 -24.72 15.64 16.50
C GLN A 448 -24.65 15.10 17.94
N PRO A 449 -25.18 15.80 18.95
CA PRO A 449 -25.25 15.26 20.30
C PRO A 449 -26.08 13.98 20.33
N SER A 450 -25.56 12.93 20.99
CA SER A 450 -26.23 11.64 21.05
C SER A 450 -27.56 11.73 21.81
N GLU A 451 -28.58 11.04 21.30
CA GLU A 451 -29.93 11.02 21.91
C GLU A 451 -29.89 10.55 23.37
N THR A 452 -28.92 9.71 23.74
CA THR A 452 -28.71 9.18 25.10
C THR A 452 -28.32 10.26 26.12
N ILE A 453 -27.84 11.44 25.68
CA ILE A 453 -27.54 12.60 26.53
C ILE A 453 -28.72 13.58 26.62
N ILE A 454 -29.61 13.56 25.64
CA ILE A 454 -30.76 14.48 25.54
C ILE A 454 -31.95 13.97 26.40
N ALA A 455 -31.93 12.69 26.79
CA ALA A 455 -32.89 12.04 27.70
C ALA A 455 -32.43 12.06 29.16
#